data_AF-A0A2T6CX75-F1
#
_entry.id   AF-A0A2T6CX75-F1
#
_cell.length_a   1.000
_cell.length_b   1.000
_cell.length_c   1.000
_cell.angle_alpha   90.00
_cell.angle_beta   90.00
_cell.angle_gamma   90.00
#
_symmetry.space_group_name_H-M   'P 1'
#
loop_
_entity.id
_entity.type
_entity.pdbx_description
1 polymer ?
#
loop_
_entity_poly.entity_id
_entity_poly.type
_entity_poly.pdbx_seq_one_letter_code
_entity_poly.pdbx_strand_id
1 'polypeptide(L)'
;MTEYILFIHSNTTSEPAPEAWDRFFNAAQLGGMFIGGSAVSPGTLLGNTSAPASTHIGGYMRFATDDRAALLRLLETHHPVLLHGGTVELCETPRT
;
A
#
# COMPACT_ATOMS: atom_id res chain seq x y z
N MET A 1 -16.94 7.39 6.09
CA MET A 1 -15.70 7.11 5.37
C MET A 1 -14.73 6.36 6.25
N THR A 2 -14.77 5.04 6.10
CA THR A 2 -13.78 4.12 6.66
C THR A 2 -12.40 4.42 6.09
N GLU A 3 -11.37 4.37 6.94
CA GLU A 3 -9.98 4.57 6.52
C GLU A 3 -9.26 3.23 6.46
N TYR A 4 -8.32 3.14 5.52
CA TYR A 4 -7.49 1.96 5.34
C TYR A 4 -6.02 2.37 5.24
N ILE A 5 -5.15 1.52 5.80
CA ILE A 5 -3.73 1.51 5.52
C ILE A 5 -3.37 0.26 4.74
N LEU A 6 -2.58 0.43 3.69
CA LEU A 6 -2.04 -0.64 2.87
C LEU A 6 -0.55 -0.73 3.14
N PHE A 7 -0.05 -1.88 3.59
CA PHE A 7 1.38 -2.16 3.67
C PHE A 7 1.84 -2.90 2.42
N ILE A 8 2.99 -2.50 1.87
CA ILE A 8 3.55 -3.04 0.64
C ILE A 8 4.76 -3.89 1.00
N HIS A 9 4.70 -5.19 0.70
CA HIS A 9 5.78 -6.12 0.96
C HIS A 9 6.77 -6.11 -0.20
N SER A 10 8.08 -6.07 0.10
CA SER A 10 9.18 -6.06 -0.87
C SER A 10 9.46 -7.46 -1.44
N ASN A 11 8.43 -8.11 -1.99
CA ASN A 11 8.47 -9.49 -2.45
C ASN A 11 7.96 -9.68 -3.89
N THR A 12 8.03 -8.64 -4.72
CA THR A 12 7.70 -8.73 -6.15
C THR A 12 8.61 -9.73 -6.85
N THR A 13 8.05 -10.51 -7.78
CA THR A 13 8.79 -11.49 -8.59
C THR A 13 9.36 -10.90 -9.88
N SER A 14 8.94 -9.68 -10.22
CA SER A 14 9.45 -8.90 -11.35
C SER A 14 9.39 -7.40 -11.04
N GLU A 15 10.23 -6.60 -11.71
CA GLU A 15 10.24 -5.16 -11.50
C GLU A 15 9.11 -4.49 -12.30
N PRO A 16 8.26 -3.67 -11.67
CA PRO A 16 7.29 -2.87 -12.39
C PRO A 16 8.00 -1.76 -13.17
N ALA A 17 7.52 -1.51 -14.40
CA ALA A 17 7.95 -0.36 -15.17
C ALA A 17 7.61 0.95 -14.40
N PRO A 18 8.46 1.99 -14.44
CA PRO A 18 8.22 3.23 -13.70
C PRO A 18 6.83 3.83 -13.94
N GLU A 19 6.33 3.76 -15.18
CA GLU A 19 5.03 4.30 -15.60
C GLU A 19 3.84 3.54 -15.01
N ALA A 20 4.05 2.33 -14.46
CA ALA A 20 3.00 1.57 -13.79
C ALA A 20 2.50 2.28 -12.53
N TRP A 21 3.40 2.94 -11.80
CA TRP A 21 3.04 3.74 -10.64
C TRP A 21 2.23 4.99 -11.03
N ASP A 22 2.61 5.68 -12.12
CA ASP A 22 1.85 6.83 -12.62
C ASP A 22 0.42 6.44 -13.00
N ARG A 23 0.25 5.30 -13.70
CA ARG A 23 -1.09 4.77 -14.04
C ARG A 23 -1.90 4.46 -12.79
N PHE A 24 -1.29 3.84 -11.79
CA PHE A 24 -1.95 3.55 -10.52
C PHE A 24 -2.39 4.82 -9.80
N PHE A 25 -1.50 5.80 -9.64
CA PHE A 25 -1.83 7.05 -8.93
C PHE A 25 -2.92 7.84 -9.66
N ASN A 26 -2.90 7.88 -10.99
CA ASN A 26 -3.97 8.49 -11.77
C ASN A 26 -5.33 7.81 -11.51
N ALA A 27 -5.39 6.48 -11.52
CA ALA A 27 -6.62 5.75 -11.21
C ALA A 27 -7.08 5.97 -9.75
N ALA A 28 -6.14 5.99 -8.81
CA ALA A 28 -6.42 6.19 -7.39
C ALA A 28 -6.94 7.61 -7.08
N GLN A 29 -6.38 8.63 -7.74
CA GLN A 29 -6.83 10.02 -7.63
C GLN A 29 -8.21 10.22 -8.27
N LEU A 30 -8.45 9.66 -9.46
CA LEU A 30 -9.77 9.72 -10.10
C LEU A 30 -10.85 9.04 -9.25
N GLY A 31 -10.51 7.98 -8.51
CA GLY A 31 -11.40 7.32 -7.57
C GLY A 31 -11.69 8.11 -6.29
N GLY A 32 -10.98 9.22 -6.03
CA GLY A 32 -11.22 10.12 -4.88
C GLY A 32 -10.88 9.52 -3.50
N MET A 33 -10.38 8.29 -3.43
CA MET A 33 -10.16 7.57 -2.18
C MET A 33 -8.71 7.61 -1.68
N PHE A 34 -7.75 8.02 -2.49
CA PHE A 34 -6.33 8.06 -2.11
C PHE A 34 -6.02 9.28 -1.22
N ILE A 35 -5.49 9.03 0.00
CA ILE A 35 -5.08 10.08 0.93
C ILE A 35 -3.59 10.42 0.76
N GLY A 36 -2.76 9.41 0.53
CA GLY A 36 -1.31 9.56 0.41
C GLY A 36 -0.57 8.26 0.69
N GLY A 37 0.76 8.29 0.59
CA GLY A 37 1.60 7.13 0.80
C GLY A 37 3.07 7.47 0.60
N SER A 38 3.95 6.54 0.95
CA SER A 38 5.40 6.70 0.74
C SER A 38 6.08 5.34 0.65
N ALA A 39 7.23 5.32 -0.03
CA ALA A 39 8.22 4.28 0.17
C ALA A 39 8.77 4.36 1.62
N VAL A 40 9.18 3.21 2.15
CA VAL A 40 9.76 3.06 3.49
C VAL A 40 11.21 2.61 3.35
N SER A 41 12.12 3.37 3.94
CA SER A 41 13.53 2.99 4.06
C SER A 41 13.77 2.12 5.29
N PRO A 42 14.93 1.42 5.39
CA PRO A 42 15.28 0.66 6.59
C PRO A 42 15.14 1.49 7.87
N GLY A 43 14.44 0.93 8.86
CA GLY A 43 14.20 1.58 10.14
C GLY A 43 15.27 1.28 11.19
N THR A 44 15.21 2.01 12.29
CA THR A 44 15.95 1.70 13.53
C THR A 44 14.96 1.30 14.61
N LEU A 45 15.19 0.17 15.29
CA LEU A 45 14.36 -0.27 16.41
C LEU A 45 14.69 0.55 17.66
N LEU A 46 13.67 1.04 18.35
CA LEU A 46 13.78 1.79 19.60
C LEU A 46 12.95 1.08 20.69
N GLY A 47 13.49 0.94 21.90
CA GLY A 47 12.82 0.27 23.02
C GLY A 47 13.23 -1.20 23.19
N ASN A 48 12.25 -2.11 23.30
CA ASN A 48 12.52 -3.55 23.37
C ASN A 48 12.82 -4.12 21.97
N THR A 49 14.11 -4.23 21.63
CA THR A 49 14.58 -4.63 20.30
C THR A 49 14.49 -6.13 20.03
N SER A 50 13.84 -6.92 20.90
CA SER A 50 13.53 -8.33 20.62
C SER A 50 12.32 -8.50 19.70
N ALA A 51 11.55 -7.44 19.46
CA ALA A 51 10.45 -7.45 18.50
C ALA A 51 10.97 -7.61 17.06
N PRO A 52 10.26 -8.35 16.18
CA PRO A 52 10.60 -8.44 14.77
C PRO A 52 10.59 -7.07 14.08
N ALA A 53 11.63 -6.78 13.30
CA ALA A 53 11.69 -5.58 12.49
C ALA A 53 10.82 -5.71 11.23
N SER A 54 10.20 -4.61 10.80
CA SER A 54 9.41 -4.50 9.56
C SER A 54 10.28 -4.39 8.30
N THR A 55 11.39 -5.12 8.23
CA THR A 55 12.39 -5.02 7.14
C THR A 55 11.85 -5.39 5.76
N HIS A 56 10.75 -6.13 5.72
CA HIS A 56 10.09 -6.56 4.49
C HIS A 56 9.07 -5.53 3.97
N ILE A 57 8.78 -4.47 4.71
CA ILE A 57 7.85 -3.42 4.28
C ILE A 57 8.62 -2.37 3.48
N GLY A 58 8.31 -2.27 2.19
CA GLY A 58 8.93 -1.33 1.26
C GLY A 58 8.12 -0.04 1.07
N GLY A 59 6.88 0.00 1.54
CA GLY A 59 6.02 1.17 1.39
C GLY A 59 4.70 1.04 2.13
N TYR A 60 3.98 2.16 2.22
CA TYR A 60 2.60 2.19 2.68
C TYR A 60 1.75 3.15 1.86
N MET A 61 0.44 2.93 1.85
CA MET A 61 -0.56 3.83 1.29
C MET A 61 -1.75 3.97 2.23
N ARG A 62 -2.43 5.10 2.16
CA ARG A 62 -3.64 5.38 2.93
C ARG A 62 -4.79 5.68 1.99
N PHE A 63 -5.95 5.13 2.32
CA PHE A 63 -7.19 5.33 1.59
C PHE A 63 -8.31 5.69 2.54
N ALA A 64 -9.33 6.36 2.03
CA ALA A 64 -10.59 6.50 2.72
C ALA A 64 -11.73 6.33 1.72
N THR A 65 -12.64 5.41 2.03
CA THR A 65 -13.82 5.11 1.23
C THR A 65 -14.81 4.30 2.05
N ASP A 66 -16.11 4.45 1.80
CA ASP A 66 -17.14 3.53 2.31
C ASP A 66 -17.41 2.38 1.33
N ASP A 67 -16.91 2.47 0.08
CA ASP A 67 -16.96 1.39 -0.92
C ASP A 67 -15.66 0.58 -0.89
N ARG A 68 -15.58 -0.37 0.04
CA ARG A 68 -14.46 -1.33 0.15
C ARG A 68 -14.27 -2.13 -1.14
N ALA A 69 -15.35 -2.44 -1.87
CA ALA A 69 -15.26 -3.22 -3.09
C ALA A 69 -14.58 -2.43 -4.22
N ALA A 70 -14.83 -1.12 -4.32
CA ALA A 70 -14.11 -0.24 -5.25
C ALA A 70 -12.61 -0.15 -4.93
N LEU A 71 -12.25 -0.07 -3.65
CA LEU A 71 -10.85 -0.08 -3.24
C LEU A 71 -10.14 -1.38 -3.65
N LEU A 72 -10.75 -2.53 -3.36
CA LEU A 72 -10.18 -3.82 -3.76
C LEU A 72 -10.01 -3.93 -5.29
N ARG A 73 -11.03 -3.51 -6.07
CA ARG A 73 -10.92 -3.48 -7.54
C ARG A 73 -9.79 -2.59 -8.04
N LEU A 74 -9.62 -1.39 -7.46
CA LEU A 74 -8.50 -0.51 -7.81
C LEU A 74 -7.16 -1.23 -7.56
N LEU A 75 -7.00 -1.82 -6.37
CA LEU A 75 -5.76 -2.47 -5.97
C LEU A 75 -5.44 -3.67 -6.88
N GLU A 76 -6.39 -4.59 -7.06
CA GLU A 76 -6.20 -5.80 -7.87
C GLU A 76 -5.92 -5.49 -9.35
N THR A 77 -6.53 -4.44 -9.89
CA THR A 77 -6.43 -4.11 -11.32
C THR A 77 -5.19 -3.25 -11.63
N HIS A 78 -4.78 -2.39 -10.71
CA HIS A 78 -3.81 -1.34 -11.01
C HIS A 78 -2.57 -1.33 -10.11
N HIS A 79 -2.58 -1.96 -8.94
CA HIS A 79 -1.46 -1.85 -8.00
C HIS A 79 -0.23 -2.61 -8.54
N PRO A 80 0.88 -1.94 -8.86
CA PRO A 80 2.01 -2.58 -9.54
C PRO A 80 2.57 -3.77 -8.77
N VAL A 81 2.63 -3.70 -7.44
CA VAL A 81 3.14 -4.84 -6.64
C VAL A 81 2.27 -6.10 -6.78
N LEU A 82 0.94 -5.96 -6.83
CA LEU A 82 0.06 -7.12 -7.02
C LEU A 82 0.22 -7.70 -8.43
N LEU A 83 0.29 -6.83 -9.44
CA LEU A 83 0.47 -7.23 -10.84
C LEU A 83 1.82 -7.92 -11.10
N HIS A 84 2.81 -7.64 -10.26
CA HIS A 84 4.16 -8.20 -10.33
C HIS A 84 4.43 -9.28 -9.26
N GLY A 85 3.36 -9.95 -8.79
CA GLY A 85 3.45 -11.15 -7.94
C GLY A 85 3.83 -10.90 -6.48
N GLY A 86 3.88 -9.63 -6.06
CA GLY A 86 4.11 -9.25 -4.68
C GLY A 86 2.83 -9.23 -3.84
N THR A 87 2.98 -8.89 -2.57
CA THR A 87 1.91 -8.91 -1.58
C THR A 87 1.69 -7.51 -1.02
N VAL A 88 0.42 -7.18 -0.80
CA VAL A 88 0.01 -6.02 -0.02
C VAL A 88 -0.94 -6.45 1.08
N GLU A 89 -0.86 -5.82 2.25
CA GLU A 89 -1.74 -6.07 3.39
C GLU A 89 -2.64 -4.86 3.60
N LEU A 90 -3.95 -5.03 3.49
CA LEU A 90 -4.95 -3.97 3.66
C LEU A 90 -5.59 -4.08 5.04
N CYS A 91 -5.34 -3.09 5.90
CA CYS A 91 -5.92 -3.01 7.24
C CYS A 91 -6.90 -1.83 7.32
N GLU A 92 -8.06 -2.04 7.94
CA GLU A 92 -8.94 -0.95 8.35
C GLU A 92 -8.31 -0.19 9.53
N THR A 93 -8.34 1.14 9.49
CA THR A 93 -7.83 2.00 10.58
C THR A 93 -9.00 2.72 11.24
N PRO A 94 -9.26 2.49 12.54
CA PRO A 94 -10.32 3.20 13.26
C PRO A 94 -10.05 4.71 13.29
N ARG A 95 -11.08 5.52 13.03
CA ARG A 95 -11.07 6.93 13.41
C ARG A 95 -11.34 6.99 14.91
N THR A 96 -10.33 7.34 15.70
CA THR A 96 -10.52 7.71 17.11
C THR A 96 -11.19 9.06 17.23
#